data_AF-A0A0V0IBK3-F1
#
_entry.id   AF-A0A0V0IBK3-F1
#
_cell.length_a   1.000
_cell.length_b   1.000
_cell.length_c   1.000
_cell.angle_alpha   90.00
_cell.angle_beta   90.00
_cell.angle_gamma   90.00
#
_symmetry.space_group_name_H-M   'P 1'
#
loop_
_entity.id
_entity.type
_entity.pdbx_description
1 polymer ?
#
loop_
_entity_poly.entity_id
_entity_poly.type
_entity_poly.pdbx_seq_one_letter_code
_entity_poly.pdbx_strand_id
1 'polypeptide(L)'
;MMEHPDFDATLNKAWGESTRECTMKQIWKKLKKFKDLSKGMNAYMASYKQKLNVLREQLDILQTNLQTSNLDQSIIEKEKKILINIEKWSNIEELVIRQKSRATWIDHGDSNTKYFHVHWKIRTSYNTISSIYNEAGNKLTELNLIEDEFLSVFKGLMGTRASALTCLNTKVVRDGECISIAQQRDLIKEVTTTEILEAIKEMPKDTAPGVDGYLIKFFTKN
;
A
#
# COMPACT_ATOMS: atom_id res chain seq x y z
N MET A 1 8.72 -3.64 -5.87
CA MET A 1 7.73 -4.48 -6.58
C MET A 1 7.57 -4.05 -8.04
N MET A 2 7.14 -2.81 -8.33
CA MET A 2 7.02 -2.28 -9.71
C MET A 2 8.35 -1.95 -10.42
N GLU A 3 9.48 -2.33 -9.84
CA GLU A 3 10.83 -2.19 -10.41
C GLU A 3 11.52 -3.55 -10.53
N HIS A 4 10.78 -4.64 -10.26
CA HIS A 4 11.29 -5.98 -10.40
C HIS A 4 11.31 -6.35 -11.90
N PRO A 5 12.39 -6.97 -12.43
CA PRO A 5 12.47 -7.33 -13.85
C PRO A 5 11.31 -8.20 -14.33
N ASP A 6 10.85 -9.12 -13.48
CA ASP A 6 9.74 -10.02 -13.81
C ASP A 6 8.34 -9.38 -13.67
N PHE A 7 8.24 -8.10 -13.27
CA PHE A 7 6.95 -7.43 -13.04
C PHE A 7 6.08 -7.44 -14.29
N ASP A 8 6.63 -7.05 -15.44
CA ASP A 8 5.86 -7.00 -16.68
C ASP A 8 5.50 -8.40 -17.19
N ALA A 9 6.39 -9.38 -17.02
CA ALA A 9 6.14 -10.76 -17.38
C ALA A 9 4.99 -11.37 -16.55
N THR A 10 4.99 -11.14 -15.24
CA THR A 10 3.92 -11.62 -14.35
C THR A 10 2.61 -10.88 -14.55
N LEU A 11 2.65 -9.57 -14.83
CA LEU A 11 1.47 -8.78 -15.16
C LEU A 11 0.81 -9.30 -16.45
N ASN A 12 1.59 -9.48 -17.51
CA ASN A 12 1.10 -10.00 -18.79
C ASN A 12 0.50 -11.41 -18.65
N LYS A 13 1.14 -12.28 -17.86
CA LYS A 13 0.62 -13.62 -17.55
C LYS A 13 -0.72 -13.57 -16.80
N ALA A 14 -0.87 -12.65 -15.84
CA ALA A 14 -2.12 -12.48 -15.09
C ALA A 14 -3.24 -11.85 -15.95
N TRP A 15 -2.88 -10.97 -16.89
CA TRP A 15 -3.85 -10.19 -17.68
C TRP A 15 -4.33 -10.88 -18.95
N GLY A 16 -3.54 -11.82 -19.50
CA GLY A 16 -3.83 -12.55 -20.75
C GLY A 16 -4.96 -13.60 -20.66
N GLU A 17 -5.34 -14.04 -19.46
CA GLU A 17 -6.44 -15.00 -19.29
C GLU A 17 -7.80 -14.28 -19.22
N SER A 18 -8.54 -14.35 -20.34
CA SER A 18 -9.92 -13.88 -20.44
C SER A 18 -10.90 -14.92 -19.89
N THR A 19 -11.74 -14.54 -18.93
CA THR A 19 -12.85 -15.36 -18.42
C THR A 19 -14.17 -14.68 -18.80
N ARG A 20 -15.18 -15.44 -19.24
CA ARG A 20 -16.48 -14.94 -19.72
C ARG A 20 -17.43 -14.49 -18.58
N GLU A 21 -16.97 -13.65 -17.66
CA GLU A 21 -17.79 -13.09 -16.56
C GLU A 21 -18.02 -11.58 -16.71
N CYS A 22 -18.80 -10.96 -15.81
CA CYS A 22 -18.97 -9.49 -15.78
C CYS A 22 -17.62 -8.77 -15.66
N THR A 23 -17.47 -7.66 -16.40
CA THR A 23 -16.24 -6.84 -16.49
C THR A 23 -15.57 -6.54 -15.15
N MET A 24 -16.34 -6.12 -14.13
CA MET A 24 -15.78 -5.80 -12.80
C MET A 24 -15.25 -7.03 -12.05
N LYS A 25 -15.93 -8.18 -12.16
CA LYS A 25 -15.49 -9.44 -11.54
C LYS A 25 -14.23 -9.98 -12.22
N GLN A 26 -14.09 -9.79 -13.53
CA GLN A 26 -12.87 -10.13 -14.26
C GLN A 26 -11.68 -9.31 -13.76
N ILE A 27 -11.82 -7.99 -13.63
CA ILE A 27 -10.76 -7.10 -13.13
C ILE A 27 -10.33 -7.54 -11.73
N TRP A 28 -11.28 -7.78 -10.83
CA TRP A 28 -10.96 -8.23 -9.47
C TRP A 28 -10.22 -9.58 -9.44
N LYS A 29 -10.64 -10.55 -10.27
CA LYS A 29 -9.94 -11.84 -10.38
C LYS A 29 -8.53 -11.69 -10.95
N LYS A 30 -8.33 -10.81 -11.94
CA LYS A 30 -7.00 -10.52 -12.50
C LYS A 30 -6.09 -9.88 -11.45
N LEU A 31 -6.59 -8.89 -10.70
CA LEU A 31 -5.88 -8.29 -9.57
C LEU A 31 -5.53 -9.34 -8.50
N LYS A 32 -6.48 -10.21 -8.14
CA LYS A 32 -6.24 -11.27 -7.15
C LYS A 32 -5.18 -12.28 -7.62
N LYS A 33 -5.23 -12.72 -8.88
CA LYS A 33 -4.20 -13.59 -9.48
C LYS A 33 -2.83 -12.92 -9.50
N PHE A 34 -2.77 -11.64 -9.90
CA PHE A 34 -1.53 -10.89 -9.87
C PHE A 34 -0.97 -10.80 -8.45
N LYS A 35 -1.83 -10.55 -7.45
CA LYS A 35 -1.44 -10.57 -6.03
C LYS A 35 -0.81 -11.91 -5.65
N ASP A 36 -1.43 -13.02 -6.02
CA ASP A 36 -0.92 -14.36 -5.70
C ASP A 36 0.42 -14.67 -6.39
N LEU A 37 0.57 -14.36 -7.68
CA LEU A 37 1.83 -14.52 -8.42
C LEU A 37 2.94 -13.64 -7.85
N SER A 38 2.57 -12.46 -7.39
CA SER A 38 3.51 -11.48 -6.86
C SER A 38 3.96 -11.74 -5.42
N LYS A 39 3.35 -12.70 -4.70
CA LYS A 39 3.82 -13.12 -3.37
C LYS A 39 5.28 -13.58 -3.40
N GLY A 40 5.70 -14.28 -4.46
CA GLY A 40 7.09 -14.69 -4.65
C GLY A 40 8.04 -13.49 -4.82
N MET A 41 7.62 -12.46 -5.55
CA MET A 41 8.38 -11.21 -5.69
C MET A 41 8.47 -10.44 -4.38
N ASN A 42 7.40 -10.45 -3.58
CA ASN A 42 7.40 -9.84 -2.25
C ASN A 42 8.36 -10.56 -1.31
N ALA A 43 8.51 -11.89 -1.41
CA ALA A 43 9.53 -12.63 -0.67
C ALA A 43 10.96 -12.24 -1.12
N TYR A 44 11.19 -12.09 -2.42
CA TYR A 44 12.46 -11.57 -2.96
C TYR A 44 12.77 -10.14 -2.48
N MET A 45 11.72 -9.32 -2.38
CA MET A 45 11.78 -7.95 -1.85
C MET A 45 11.86 -7.92 -0.33
N ALA A 46 11.58 -9.02 0.39
CA ALA A 46 11.72 -9.13 1.84
C ALA A 46 13.12 -9.61 2.24
N SER A 47 13.82 -10.36 1.37
CA SER A 47 15.21 -10.78 1.57
C SER A 47 16.25 -9.71 1.27
N TYR A 48 15.85 -8.47 0.94
CA TYR A 48 16.76 -7.34 0.71
C TYR A 48 17.74 -7.14 1.89
N LYS A 49 17.27 -7.24 3.14
CA LYS A 49 18.14 -7.12 4.33
C LYS A 49 19.22 -8.19 4.36
N GLN A 50 18.87 -9.43 4.03
CA GLN A 50 19.83 -10.54 3.97
C GLN A 50 20.84 -10.32 2.84
N LYS A 51 20.40 -9.89 1.66
CA LYS A 51 21.30 -9.55 0.54
C LYS A 51 22.23 -8.40 0.88
N LEU A 52 21.74 -7.38 1.55
CA LEU A 52 22.53 -6.21 1.94
C LEU A 52 23.59 -6.60 2.97
N ASN A 53 23.26 -7.47 3.93
CA ASN A 53 24.23 -8.05 4.86
C ASN A 53 25.29 -8.89 4.12
N VAL A 54 24.88 -9.79 3.23
CA VAL A 54 25.83 -10.60 2.43
C VAL A 54 26.74 -9.73 1.58
N LEU A 55 26.22 -8.66 0.96
CA LEU A 55 27.04 -7.73 0.17
C LEU A 55 28.02 -6.94 1.05
N ARG A 56 27.60 -6.54 2.27
CA ARG A 56 28.49 -5.90 3.24
C ARG A 56 29.60 -6.84 3.71
N GLU A 57 29.28 -8.10 3.99
CA GLU A 57 30.27 -9.13 4.34
C GLU A 57 31.25 -9.38 3.18
N GLN A 58 30.76 -9.47 1.94
CA GLN A 58 31.61 -9.61 0.76
C GLN A 58 32.54 -8.41 0.56
N LEU A 59 32.04 -7.20 0.81
CA LEU A 59 32.83 -5.98 0.74
C LEU A 59 33.91 -5.95 1.81
N ASP A 60 33.58 -6.34 3.05
CA ASP A 60 34.53 -6.38 4.18
C ASP A 60 35.67 -7.40 3.92
N ILE A 61 35.32 -8.57 3.40
CA ILE A 61 36.30 -9.59 2.98
C ILE A 61 37.19 -9.04 1.85
N LEU A 62 36.60 -8.37 0.85
CA LEU A 62 37.36 -7.78 -0.25
C LEU A 62 38.30 -6.66 0.20
N GLN A 63 37.86 -5.80 1.11
CA GLN A 63 38.67 -4.71 1.66
C GLN A 63 39.81 -5.23 2.53
N THR A 64 39.56 -6.26 3.33
CA THR A 64 40.60 -6.96 4.11
C THR A 64 41.63 -7.62 3.18
N ASN A 65 41.18 -8.24 2.09
CA ASN A 65 42.07 -8.83 1.09
C ASN A 65 42.89 -7.77 0.34
N LEU A 66 42.30 -6.61 0.02
CA LEU A 66 42.99 -5.48 -0.61
C LEU A 66 44.05 -4.84 0.30
N GLN A 67 43.84 -4.86 1.63
CA GLN A 67 44.87 -4.43 2.59
C GLN A 67 46.09 -5.37 2.64
N THR A 68 45.90 -6.63 2.24
CA THR A 68 46.92 -7.70 2.37
C THR A 68 47.58 -8.06 1.02
N SER A 69 46.97 -7.67 -0.11
CA SER A 69 47.37 -8.04 -1.48
C SER A 69 47.65 -6.80 -2.33
N ASN A 70 48.62 -6.90 -3.25
CA ASN A 70 48.87 -5.88 -4.28
C ASN A 70 47.57 -5.55 -5.04
N LEU A 71 47.39 -4.25 -5.34
CA LEU A 71 46.23 -3.63 -6.01
C LEU A 71 46.01 -4.21 -7.42
N ASP A 72 45.33 -5.35 -7.52
CA ASP A 72 44.93 -5.92 -8.79
C ASP A 72 43.67 -5.22 -9.34
N GLN A 73 43.73 -4.80 -10.61
CA GLN A 73 42.66 -4.08 -11.29
C GLN A 73 41.33 -4.87 -11.27
N SER A 74 41.43 -6.20 -11.31
CA SER A 74 40.28 -7.11 -11.27
C SER A 74 39.50 -7.04 -9.94
N ILE A 75 40.20 -6.74 -8.83
CA ILE A 75 39.63 -6.64 -7.48
C ILE A 75 38.93 -5.28 -7.32
N ILE A 76 39.53 -4.21 -7.85
CA ILE A 76 38.94 -2.86 -7.87
C ILE A 76 37.63 -2.85 -8.66
N GLU A 77 37.57 -3.53 -9.80
CA GLU A 77 36.31 -3.65 -10.57
C GLU A 77 35.22 -4.43 -9.82
N LYS A 78 35.61 -5.47 -9.06
CA LYS A 78 34.67 -6.22 -8.22
C LYS A 78 34.14 -5.36 -7.06
N GLU A 79 35.01 -4.60 -6.40
CA GLU A 79 34.62 -3.66 -5.34
C GLU A 79 33.62 -2.63 -5.88
N LYS A 80 33.91 -2.02 -7.03
CA LYS A 80 33.01 -1.07 -7.68
C LYS A 80 31.63 -1.66 -7.97
N LYS A 81 31.57 -2.91 -8.47
CA LYS A 81 30.30 -3.60 -8.72
C LYS A 81 29.52 -3.87 -7.43
N ILE A 82 30.20 -4.24 -6.35
CA ILE A 82 29.56 -4.49 -5.05
C ILE A 82 29.03 -3.19 -4.45
N LEU A 83 29.79 -2.09 -4.51
CA LEU A 83 29.35 -0.77 -4.06
C LEU A 83 28.08 -0.31 -4.78
N ILE A 84 28.03 -0.42 -6.12
CA ILE A 84 26.83 -0.09 -6.91
C ILE A 84 25.64 -0.95 -6.48
N ASN A 85 25.86 -2.24 -6.22
CA ASN A 85 24.79 -3.12 -5.74
C ASN A 85 24.33 -2.73 -4.33
N ILE A 86 25.23 -2.38 -3.41
CA ILE A 86 24.90 -1.93 -2.05
C ILE A 86 24.07 -0.65 -2.13
N GLU A 87 24.49 0.34 -2.93
CA GLU A 87 23.73 1.58 -3.14
C GLU A 87 22.31 1.28 -3.64
N LYS A 88 22.19 0.44 -4.67
CA LYS A 88 20.90 0.01 -5.21
C LYS A 88 20.01 -0.63 -4.15
N TRP A 89 20.52 -1.59 -3.38
CA TRP A 89 19.74 -2.27 -2.34
C TRP A 89 19.41 -1.37 -1.14
N SER A 90 20.29 -0.42 -0.81
CA SER A 90 20.07 0.58 0.24
C SER A 90 18.95 1.54 -0.14
N ASN A 91 18.94 2.04 -1.38
CA ASN A 91 17.87 2.89 -1.89
C ASN A 91 16.52 2.14 -1.87
N ILE A 92 16.54 0.86 -2.23
CA ILE A 92 15.35 0.00 -2.16
C ILE A 92 14.86 -0.16 -0.71
N GLU A 93 15.77 -0.41 0.26
CA GLU A 93 15.43 -0.49 1.68
C GLU A 93 14.75 0.80 2.16
N GLU A 94 15.35 1.94 1.84
CA GLU A 94 14.81 3.25 2.21
C GLU A 94 13.40 3.46 1.66
N LEU A 95 13.17 3.19 0.37
CA LEU A 95 11.85 3.30 -0.26
C LEU A 95 10.80 2.42 0.43
N VAL A 96 11.17 1.18 0.78
CA VAL A 96 10.26 0.25 1.46
C VAL A 96 9.91 0.76 2.86
N ILE A 97 10.89 1.27 3.62
CA ILE A 97 10.64 1.77 4.98
C ILE A 97 9.86 3.10 4.92
N ARG A 98 10.17 3.99 3.98
CA ARG A 98 9.40 5.22 3.72
C ARG A 98 7.94 4.88 3.46
N GLN A 99 7.67 3.95 2.53
CA GLN A 99 6.32 3.50 2.22
C GLN A 99 5.60 2.92 3.45
N LYS A 100 6.28 2.08 4.27
CA LYS A 100 5.70 1.52 5.51
C LYS A 100 5.41 2.59 6.56
N SER A 101 6.27 3.61 6.66
CA SER A 101 6.13 4.68 7.65
C SER A 101 5.00 5.65 7.32
N ARG A 102 4.58 5.73 6.05
CA ARG A 102 3.62 6.73 5.53
C ARG A 102 4.03 8.18 5.81
N ALA A 103 5.32 8.45 5.94
CA ALA A 103 5.84 9.80 6.11
C ALA A 103 5.82 10.54 4.76
N THR A 104 4.94 11.52 4.64
CA THR A 104 4.78 12.37 3.44
C THR A 104 5.60 13.66 3.49
N TRP A 105 6.18 14.00 4.64
CA TRP A 105 6.83 15.28 4.90
C TRP A 105 8.30 15.37 4.46
N ILE A 106 8.92 14.25 4.07
CA ILE A 106 10.32 14.19 3.68
C ILE A 106 10.39 13.90 2.19
N ASP A 107 10.47 14.96 1.38
CA ASP A 107 10.64 14.85 -0.08
C ASP A 107 12.09 15.06 -0.53
N HIS A 108 12.89 15.79 0.26
CA HIS A 108 14.29 16.08 -0.04
C HIS A 108 15.13 16.07 1.25
N GLY A 109 16.17 15.22 1.29
CA GLY A 109 17.26 15.35 2.27
C GLY A 109 17.47 14.13 3.17
N ASP A 110 18.63 13.50 2.97
CA ASP A 110 19.29 12.45 3.74
C ASP A 110 18.53 11.12 3.95
N SER A 111 19.25 9.99 3.87
CA SER A 111 18.69 8.63 4.01
C SER A 111 18.24 8.36 5.45
N ASN A 112 17.11 8.96 5.85
CA ASN A 112 16.64 9.00 7.24
C ASN A 112 15.88 7.73 7.65
N THR A 113 16.47 6.56 7.38
CA THR A 113 15.92 5.24 7.70
C THR A 113 15.56 5.09 9.18
N LYS A 114 16.35 5.70 10.09
CA LYS A 114 16.06 5.71 11.53
C LYS A 114 14.77 6.44 11.87
N TYR A 115 14.54 7.62 11.28
CA TYR A 115 13.29 8.35 11.47
C TYR A 115 12.10 7.56 10.95
N PHE A 116 12.18 7.01 9.74
CA PHE A 116 11.08 6.22 9.18
C PHE A 116 10.76 4.98 10.03
N HIS A 117 11.79 4.32 10.58
CA HIS A 117 11.60 3.22 11.52
C HIS A 117 10.92 3.63 12.83
N VAL A 118 11.32 4.76 13.42
CA VAL A 118 10.71 5.28 14.64
C VAL A 118 9.25 5.67 14.36
N HIS A 119 9.00 6.42 13.29
CA HIS A 119 7.65 6.82 12.89
C HIS A 119 6.75 5.62 12.62
N TRP A 120 7.25 4.60 11.91
CA TRP A 120 6.53 3.35 11.67
C TRP A 120 6.20 2.61 12.99
N LYS A 121 7.14 2.52 13.93
CA LYS A 121 6.90 1.91 15.24
C LYS A 121 5.83 2.66 16.03
N ILE A 122 5.94 3.99 16.10
CA ILE A 122 4.96 4.86 16.78
C ILE A 122 3.57 4.65 16.16
N ARG A 123 3.47 4.73 14.83
CA ARG A 123 2.20 4.51 14.12
C ARG A 123 1.64 3.12 14.35
N THR A 124 2.48 2.09 14.36
CA THR A 124 2.04 0.71 14.64
C THR A 124 1.50 0.62 16.06
N SER A 125 2.20 1.20 17.04
CA SER A 125 1.75 1.25 18.44
C SER A 125 0.40 1.95 18.58
N TYR A 126 0.21 3.11 17.96
CA TYR A 126 -1.06 3.86 18.04
C TYR A 126 -2.23 3.16 17.36
N ASN A 127 -2.01 2.47 16.24
CA ASN A 127 -3.08 1.79 15.51
C ASN A 127 -3.35 0.37 16.02
N THR A 128 -2.54 -0.14 16.95
CA THR A 128 -2.76 -1.46 17.54
C THR A 128 -3.80 -1.35 18.64
N ILE A 129 -4.96 -1.97 18.43
CA ILE A 129 -5.98 -2.10 19.46
C ILE A 129 -5.54 -3.23 20.40
N SER A 130 -4.99 -2.87 21.55
CA SER A 130 -4.50 -3.83 22.56
C SER A 130 -5.58 -4.29 23.53
N SER A 131 -6.58 -3.46 23.78
CA SER A 131 -7.76 -3.80 24.57
C SER A 131 -8.92 -2.86 24.32
N ILE A 132 -10.13 -3.38 24.45
CA ILE A 132 -11.36 -2.58 24.46
C ILE A 132 -12.17 -2.90 25.72
N TYR A 133 -13.12 -2.04 26.07
CA TYR A 133 -14.10 -2.31 27.12
C TYR A 133 -15.46 -2.56 26.46
N ASN A 134 -16.14 -3.62 26.88
CA ASN A 134 -17.50 -3.89 26.43
C ASN A 134 -18.53 -3.03 27.19
N GLU A 135 -19.80 -3.11 26.79
CA GLU A 135 -20.89 -2.39 27.47
C GLU A 135 -21.04 -2.74 28.96
N ALA A 136 -20.64 -3.95 29.36
CA ALA A 136 -20.65 -4.40 30.75
C ALA A 136 -19.43 -3.90 31.57
N GLY A 137 -18.52 -3.13 30.97
CA GLY A 137 -17.31 -2.61 31.63
C GLY A 137 -16.17 -3.63 31.74
N ASN A 138 -16.28 -4.79 31.10
CA ASN A 138 -15.24 -5.81 31.09
C ASN A 138 -14.18 -5.49 30.04
N LYS A 139 -12.90 -5.61 30.43
CA LYS A 139 -11.76 -5.41 29.55
C LYS A 139 -11.52 -6.66 28.69
N LEU A 140 -11.61 -6.50 27.37
CA LEU A 140 -11.28 -7.52 26.39
C LEU A 140 -9.87 -7.28 25.85
N THR A 141 -9.01 -8.29 25.94
CA THR A 141 -7.62 -8.26 25.43
C THR A 141 -7.36 -9.29 24.33
N GLU A 142 -8.23 -10.29 24.19
CA GLU A 142 -8.09 -11.33 23.18
C GLU A 142 -8.63 -10.84 21.83
N LEU A 143 -7.86 -11.07 20.75
CA LEU A 143 -8.20 -10.58 19.41
C LEU A 143 -9.56 -11.07 18.91
N ASN A 144 -9.90 -12.34 19.16
CA ASN A 144 -11.19 -12.91 18.73
C ASN A 144 -12.36 -12.22 19.43
N LEU A 145 -12.24 -11.98 20.75
CA LEU A 145 -13.28 -11.30 21.53
C LEU A 145 -13.42 -9.83 21.11
N ILE A 146 -12.31 -9.17 20.78
CA ILE A 146 -12.31 -7.80 20.26
C ILE A 146 -13.04 -7.76 18.91
N GLU A 147 -12.76 -8.69 17.99
CA GLU A 147 -13.42 -8.77 16.68
C GLU A 147 -14.93 -9.00 16.80
N ASP A 148 -15.34 -9.95 17.64
CA ASP A 148 -16.75 -10.26 17.89
C ASP A 148 -17.51 -9.06 18.46
N GLU A 149 -16.92 -8.35 19.43
CA GLU A 149 -17.51 -7.14 20.02
C GLU A 149 -17.68 -6.03 18.97
N PHE A 150 -16.65 -5.77 18.14
CA PHE A 150 -16.75 -4.80 17.05
C PHE A 150 -17.87 -5.15 16.08
N LEU A 151 -17.95 -6.42 15.67
CA LEU A 151 -19.02 -6.88 14.78
C LEU A 151 -20.39 -6.71 15.41
N SER A 152 -20.53 -7.02 16.70
CA SER A 152 -21.78 -6.86 17.46
C SER A 152 -22.22 -5.39 17.47
N VAL A 153 -21.34 -4.48 17.86
CA VAL A 153 -21.62 -3.03 17.93
C VAL A 153 -21.99 -2.47 16.57
N PHE A 154 -21.21 -2.74 15.52
CA PHE A 154 -21.49 -2.22 14.18
C PHE A 154 -22.78 -2.82 13.57
N LYS A 155 -23.08 -4.09 13.83
CA LYS A 155 -24.37 -4.69 13.45
C LYS A 155 -25.53 -4.01 14.17
N GLY A 156 -25.37 -3.69 15.46
CA GLY A 156 -26.35 -2.92 16.21
C GLY A 156 -26.57 -1.52 15.64
N LEU A 157 -25.49 -0.82 15.27
CA LEU A 157 -25.54 0.53 14.70
C LEU A 157 -26.26 0.58 13.33
N MET A 158 -26.06 -0.45 12.49
CA MET A 158 -26.77 -0.55 11.21
C MET A 158 -28.28 -0.72 11.37
N GLY A 159 -28.73 -1.01 12.60
CA GLY A 159 -30.13 -1.12 12.96
C GLY A 159 -30.77 -2.40 12.43
N THR A 160 -32.07 -2.51 12.66
CA THR A 160 -32.88 -3.61 12.15
C THR A 160 -33.74 -3.12 10.98
N ARG A 161 -34.17 -4.05 10.12
CA ARG A 161 -35.04 -3.74 8.98
C ARG A 161 -36.32 -3.08 9.51
N ALA A 162 -36.50 -1.80 9.19
CA ALA A 162 -37.74 -1.10 9.49
C ALA A 162 -38.91 -1.76 8.72
N SER A 163 -39.98 -2.12 9.43
CA SER A 163 -41.21 -2.66 8.83
C SER A 163 -42.00 -1.60 8.06
N ALA A 164 -41.87 -0.34 8.48
CA ALA A 164 -42.39 0.83 7.79
C ALA A 164 -41.43 2.01 8.05
N LEU A 165 -41.04 2.71 7.00
CA LEU A 165 -40.33 3.98 7.12
C LEU A 165 -41.37 5.08 7.31
N THR A 166 -41.27 5.84 8.41
CA THR A 166 -42.08 7.03 8.61
C THR A 166 -41.84 7.99 7.45
N CYS A 167 -42.91 8.46 6.80
CA CYS A 167 -42.79 9.39 5.69
C CYS A 167 -41.99 10.64 6.13
N LEU A 168 -40.98 11.02 5.35
CA LEU A 168 -40.18 12.22 5.58
C LEU A 168 -41.10 13.44 5.71
N ASN A 169 -40.82 14.30 6.70
CA ASN A 169 -41.55 15.56 6.83
C ASN A 169 -41.18 16.48 5.66
N THR A 170 -42.07 16.54 4.68
CA THR A 170 -41.89 17.27 3.42
C THR A 170 -41.72 18.79 3.61
N LYS A 171 -42.15 19.35 4.75
CA LYS A 171 -41.91 20.76 5.09
C LYS A 171 -40.44 20.99 5.44
N VAL A 172 -39.89 20.14 6.30
CA VAL A 172 -38.48 20.21 6.72
C VAL A 172 -37.53 20.00 5.52
N VAL A 173 -37.87 19.08 4.62
CA VAL A 173 -37.07 18.84 3.41
C VAL A 173 -37.11 20.05 2.46
N ARG A 174 -38.24 20.76 2.38
CA ARG A 174 -38.42 21.93 1.52
C ARG A 174 -37.72 23.18 2.07
N ASP A 175 -37.61 23.29 3.39
CA ASP A 175 -36.92 24.40 4.07
C ASP A 175 -35.39 24.20 4.11
N GLY A 176 -34.89 23.03 3.69
CA GLY A 176 -33.46 22.75 3.59
C GLY A 176 -32.81 23.44 2.39
N GLU A 177 -31.51 23.70 2.50
CA GLU A 177 -30.69 24.24 1.41
C GLU A 177 -30.77 23.30 0.18
N CYS A 178 -31.38 23.79 -0.90
CA CYS A 178 -31.50 23.04 -2.14
C CYS A 178 -30.32 23.37 -3.06
N ILE A 179 -29.74 22.35 -3.69
CA ILE A 179 -28.72 22.56 -4.72
C ILE A 179 -29.27 23.43 -5.86
N SER A 180 -28.44 24.38 -6.32
CA SER A 180 -28.79 25.28 -7.43
C SER A 180 -29.03 24.50 -8.73
N ILE A 181 -29.76 25.10 -9.67
CA ILE A 181 -29.99 24.51 -11.00
C ILE A 181 -28.66 24.18 -11.71
N ALA A 182 -27.61 24.99 -11.50
CA ALA A 182 -26.29 24.73 -12.04
C ALA A 182 -25.67 23.43 -11.45
N GLN A 183 -25.70 23.28 -10.12
CA GLN A 183 -25.21 22.08 -9.44
C GLN A 183 -26.03 20.82 -9.82
N GLN A 184 -27.35 20.96 -9.96
CA GLN A 184 -28.20 19.87 -10.44
C GLN A 184 -27.79 19.40 -11.82
N ARG A 185 -27.53 20.35 -12.74
CA ARG A 185 -27.04 20.04 -14.09
C ARG A 185 -25.67 19.39 -14.07
N ASP A 186 -24.79 19.79 -13.16
CA ASP A 186 -23.47 19.17 -13.02
C ASP A 186 -23.56 17.73 -12.53
N LEU A 187 -24.42 17.43 -11.56
CA LEU A 187 -24.59 16.08 -10.99
C LEU A 187 -25.21 15.07 -11.97
N ILE A 188 -25.89 15.53 -13.01
CA ILE A 188 -26.50 14.68 -14.05
C ILE A 188 -25.69 14.62 -15.35
N LYS A 189 -24.51 15.26 -15.41
CA LYS A 189 -23.62 15.15 -16.56
C LYS A 189 -23.17 13.70 -16.73
N GLU A 190 -22.95 13.31 -17.98
CA GLU A 190 -22.34 12.02 -18.27
C GLU A 190 -20.88 12.01 -17.78
N VAL A 191 -20.52 10.93 -17.08
CA VAL A 191 -19.14 10.70 -16.67
C VAL A 191 -18.31 10.36 -17.90
N THR A 192 -17.33 11.19 -18.20
CA THR A 192 -16.48 11.02 -19.39
C THR A 192 -15.24 10.18 -19.09
N THR A 193 -14.66 9.53 -20.10
CA THR A 193 -13.39 8.80 -19.93
C THR A 193 -12.24 9.74 -19.57
N THR A 194 -12.27 10.98 -20.06
CA THR A 194 -11.31 12.03 -19.70
C THR A 194 -11.39 12.39 -18.22
N GLU A 195 -12.60 12.59 -17.71
CA GLU A 195 -12.83 12.87 -16.28
C GLU A 195 -12.35 11.72 -15.39
N ILE A 196 -12.60 10.47 -15.78
CA ILE A 196 -12.11 9.30 -15.03
C ILE A 196 -10.57 9.30 -14.99
N LEU A 197 -9.90 9.57 -16.12
CA LEU A 197 -8.44 9.58 -16.19
C LEU A 197 -7.83 10.75 -15.42
N GLU A 198 -8.45 11.92 -15.46
CA GLU A 198 -8.04 13.09 -14.68
C GLU A 198 -8.19 12.82 -13.18
N ALA A 199 -9.35 12.31 -12.75
CA ALA A 199 -9.57 11.94 -11.35
C ALA A 199 -8.55 10.92 -10.85
N ILE A 200 -8.22 9.89 -11.64
CA ILE A 200 -7.18 8.90 -11.29
C ILE A 200 -5.79 9.55 -11.18
N LYS A 201 -5.48 10.54 -12.01
CA LYS A 201 -4.19 11.26 -11.99
C LYS A 201 -4.06 12.22 -10.81
N GLU A 202 -5.16 12.86 -10.40
CA GLU A 202 -5.20 13.77 -9.25
C GLU A 202 -5.09 13.05 -7.91
N MET A 203 -5.43 11.76 -7.88
CA MET A 203 -5.33 10.97 -6.67
C MET A 203 -3.88 10.89 -6.14
N PRO A 204 -3.65 11.02 -4.82
CA PRO A 204 -2.30 10.95 -4.25
C PRO A 204 -1.67 9.57 -4.50
N LYS A 205 -0.43 9.54 -5.00
CA LYS A 205 0.24 8.28 -5.39
C LYS A 205 0.58 7.35 -4.21
N ASP A 206 0.71 7.94 -3.01
CA ASP A 206 1.17 7.27 -1.78
C ASP A 206 0.05 7.07 -0.73
N THR A 207 -1.22 7.13 -1.13
CA THR A 207 -2.34 6.76 -0.25
C THR A 207 -2.40 5.27 0.04
N ALA A 208 -3.11 4.91 1.13
CA ALA A 208 -3.30 3.51 1.48
C ALA A 208 -4.00 2.75 0.34
N PRO A 209 -3.58 1.50 0.07
CA PRO A 209 -4.30 0.66 -0.86
C PRO A 209 -5.71 0.37 -0.33
N GLY A 210 -6.65 0.20 -1.27
CA GLY A 210 -8.01 -0.22 -0.94
C GLY A 210 -8.07 -1.71 -0.59
N VAL A 211 -9.29 -2.26 -0.59
CA VAL A 211 -9.55 -3.70 -0.40
C VAL A 211 -8.85 -4.58 -1.46
N ASP A 212 -8.50 -3.99 -2.60
CA ASP A 212 -7.75 -4.59 -3.68
C ASP A 212 -6.25 -4.76 -3.35
N GLY A 213 -5.70 -3.94 -2.46
CA GLY A 213 -4.31 -4.04 -1.99
C GLY A 213 -3.29 -3.33 -2.90
N TYR A 214 -3.72 -2.48 -3.83
CA TYR A 214 -2.85 -1.76 -4.76
C TYR A 214 -2.81 -0.26 -4.46
N LEU A 215 -1.62 0.35 -4.58
CA LEU A 215 -1.48 1.80 -4.53
C LEU A 215 -2.03 2.44 -5.81
N ILE A 216 -2.44 3.70 -5.72
CA ILE A 216 -2.87 4.50 -6.89
C ILE A 216 -1.74 4.63 -7.92
N LYS A 217 -0.48 4.62 -7.46
CA LYS A 217 0.71 4.52 -8.33
C LYS A 217 0.66 3.32 -9.29
N PHE A 218 -0.01 2.22 -8.94
CA PHE A 218 -0.16 1.05 -9.82
C PHE A 218 -1.01 1.37 -11.06
N PHE A 219 -2.07 2.16 -10.87
CA PHE A 219 -3.05 2.48 -11.92
C PHE A 219 -2.65 3.70 -12.76
N THR A 220 -1.65 4.48 -12.32
CA THR A 220 -1.20 5.71 -12.99
C THR A 220 0.15 5.57 -13.70
N LYS A 221 0.89 4.47 -13.48
CA LYS A 221 2.26 4.29 -14.00
C LYS A 221 2.31 3.79 -15.46
N ASN A 222 1.18 3.36 -16.04
CA ASN A 222 1.08 2.89 -17.42
C ASN A 222 0.03 3.68 -18.20
#